data_AF-A0A7S2SI44-F1
#
_entry.id   AF-A0A7S2SI44-F1
#
_cell.length_a   1.000
_cell.length_b   1.000
_cell.length_c   1.000
_cell.angle_alpha   90.00
_cell.angle_beta   90.00
_cell.angle_gamma   90.00
#
_symmetry.space_group_name_H-M   'P 1'
#
loop_
_entity.id
_entity.type
_entity.pdbx_description
1 polymer ?
#
loop_
_entity_poly.entity_id
_entity_poly.type
_entity_poly.pdbx_seq_one_letter_code
_entity_poly.pdbx_strand_id
1 'polypeptide(L)'
;MGLKDLFCKKNEDDDPSMPNYPGAFLMQHVAFRGMIGGAGIGAGVGLVSCMLGRTKFRRALLFPGHGMQIGATVAIATVLGFSIIKEDFDEEGVKDRAFRLSYKHKQNILDRRTMIGLGGGAALGLLPFFALDKVPIIVRVGTGMSYGILATSLAFLAESKLQTNPVKESNE
;
A
#
# COMPACT_ATOMS: atom_id res chain seq x y z
N MET A 1 -7.28 4.53 23.88
CA MET A 1 -5.88 4.38 23.43
C MET A 1 -5.27 5.76 23.19
N GLY A 2 -4.18 6.11 23.86
CA GLY A 2 -3.39 7.28 23.47
C GLY A 2 -2.59 6.95 22.21
N LEU A 3 -2.19 7.94 21.42
CA LEU A 3 -1.32 7.73 20.24
C LEU A 3 -0.05 6.91 20.57
N LYS A 4 0.36 6.92 21.84
CA LYS A 4 1.49 6.18 22.41
C LYS A 4 1.33 4.66 22.32
N ASP A 5 0.12 4.16 22.46
CA ASP A 5 -0.11 2.71 22.53
C ASP A 5 0.07 2.06 21.14
N LEU A 6 -0.02 2.84 20.04
CA LEU A 6 0.24 2.34 18.68
C LEU A 6 1.72 2.02 18.48
N PHE A 7 2.55 2.61 19.34
CA PHE A 7 3.99 2.41 19.43
C PHE A 7 4.38 1.65 20.69
N CYS A 8 3.42 1.03 21.39
CA CYS A 8 3.75 0.15 22.50
C CYS A 8 4.45 -1.10 21.98
N LYS A 9 5.51 -1.47 22.68
CA LYS A 9 6.24 -2.70 22.44
C LYS A 9 5.38 -3.87 22.92
N LYS A 10 5.49 -5.03 22.28
CA LYS A 10 4.92 -6.28 22.81
C LYS A 10 5.45 -6.55 24.23
N ASN A 11 4.64 -7.22 25.04
CA ASN A 11 5.02 -7.68 26.37
C ASN A 11 5.98 -8.86 26.29
N GLU A 12 6.73 -9.13 27.36
CA GLU A 12 7.65 -10.28 27.42
C GLU A 12 6.91 -11.63 27.42
N ASP A 13 5.68 -11.64 27.95
CA ASP A 13 4.80 -12.81 27.99
C ASP A 13 4.05 -13.05 26.66
N ASP A 14 4.12 -12.11 25.71
CA ASP A 14 3.47 -12.26 24.40
C ASP A 14 4.24 -13.28 23.54
N ASP A 15 3.54 -13.94 22.62
CA ASP A 15 4.12 -14.95 21.74
C ASP A 15 5.42 -14.44 21.04
N PRO A 16 6.50 -15.24 21.00
CA PRO A 16 7.76 -14.83 20.38
C PRO A 16 7.62 -14.40 18.91
N SER A 17 6.63 -14.92 18.18
CA SER A 17 6.32 -14.56 16.80
C SER A 17 5.53 -13.25 16.64
N MET A 18 5.02 -12.68 17.74
CA MET A 18 4.32 -11.39 17.70
C MET A 18 5.30 -10.29 17.28
N PRO A 19 4.90 -9.39 16.36
CA PRO A 19 5.70 -8.23 15.99
C PRO A 19 6.04 -7.38 17.22
N ASN A 20 7.26 -6.82 17.26
CA ASN A 20 7.70 -5.98 18.39
C ASN A 20 6.79 -4.77 18.63
N TYR A 21 6.19 -4.21 17.56
CA TYR A 21 5.25 -3.09 17.64
C TYR A 21 3.98 -3.46 16.86
N PRO A 22 3.01 -4.16 17.48
CA PRO A 22 1.82 -4.67 16.81
C PRO A 22 0.97 -3.57 16.15
N GLY A 23 0.78 -2.44 16.85
CA GLY A 23 0.03 -1.29 16.35
C GLY A 23 0.68 -0.65 15.11
N ALA A 24 1.99 -0.41 15.17
CA ALA A 24 2.74 0.14 14.04
C ALA A 24 2.75 -0.83 12.84
N PHE A 25 2.91 -2.14 13.07
CA PHE A 25 2.86 -3.15 12.02
C PHE A 25 1.50 -3.18 11.32
N LEU A 26 0.41 -3.16 12.11
CA LEU A 26 -0.94 -3.09 11.56
C LEU A 26 -1.20 -1.77 10.81
N MET A 27 -0.74 -0.64 11.35
CA MET A 27 -0.88 0.66 10.69
C MET A 27 -0.13 0.70 9.35
N GLN A 28 1.09 0.19 9.31
CA GLN A 28 1.87 0.07 8.07
C GLN A 28 1.12 -0.79 7.03
N HIS A 29 0.59 -1.94 7.43
CA HIS A 29 -0.20 -2.80 6.56
C HIS A 29 -1.41 -2.05 5.98
N VAL A 30 -2.18 -1.38 6.85
CA VAL A 30 -3.36 -0.62 6.43
C VAL A 30 -2.99 0.54 5.50
N ALA A 31 -1.89 1.26 5.80
CA ALA A 31 -1.39 2.33 4.95
C ALA A 31 -0.95 1.81 3.57
N PHE A 32 -0.30 0.64 3.49
CA PHE A 32 0.08 0.01 2.22
C PHE A 32 -1.14 -0.37 1.39
N ARG A 33 -2.20 -0.91 2.02
CA ARG A 33 -3.47 -1.18 1.34
C ARG A 33 -4.13 0.09 0.83
N GLY A 34 -4.14 1.14 1.64
CA GLY A 34 -4.60 2.47 1.25
C GLY A 34 -3.85 3.01 0.04
N MET A 35 -2.52 2.91 0.04
CA MET A 35 -1.67 3.33 -1.08
C MET A 35 -1.94 2.56 -2.36
N ILE A 36 -2.01 1.22 -2.30
CA ILE A 36 -2.28 0.37 -3.48
C ILE A 36 -3.66 0.71 -4.05
N GLY A 37 -4.70 0.75 -3.19
CA GLY A 37 -6.07 1.06 -3.61
C GLY A 37 -6.19 2.47 -4.19
N GLY A 38 -5.62 3.45 -3.49
CA GLY A 38 -5.61 4.84 -3.94
C GLY A 38 -4.86 5.03 -5.26
N ALA A 39 -3.69 4.42 -5.42
CA ALA A 39 -2.92 4.46 -6.67
C ALA A 39 -3.71 3.85 -7.83
N GLY A 40 -4.39 2.73 -7.59
CA GLY A 40 -5.20 2.05 -8.59
C GLY A 40 -6.40 2.89 -9.06
N ILE A 41 -7.13 3.48 -8.10
CA ILE A 41 -8.23 4.41 -8.41
C ILE A 41 -7.71 5.63 -9.17
N GLY A 42 -6.59 6.22 -8.71
CA GLY A 42 -5.94 7.34 -9.39
C GLY A 42 -5.57 7.02 -10.84
N ALA A 43 -4.99 5.84 -11.07
CA ALA A 43 -4.68 5.36 -12.43
C ALA A 43 -5.93 5.21 -13.30
N GLY A 44 -7.00 4.63 -12.76
CA GLY A 44 -8.28 4.50 -13.46
C GLY A 44 -8.88 5.86 -13.82
N VAL A 45 -8.94 6.79 -12.87
CA VAL A 45 -9.46 8.16 -13.11
C VAL A 45 -8.61 8.90 -14.14
N GLY A 46 -7.29 8.78 -14.08
CA GLY A 46 -6.37 9.37 -15.07
C GLY A 46 -6.62 8.82 -16.47
N LEU A 47 -6.73 7.49 -16.61
CA LEU A 47 -7.03 6.82 -17.87
C LEU A 47 -8.36 7.30 -18.46
N VAL A 48 -9.44 7.25 -17.67
CA VAL A 48 -10.78 7.68 -18.09
C VAL A 48 -10.77 9.15 -18.50
N SER A 49 -10.11 10.02 -17.73
CA SER A 49 -10.02 11.45 -18.04
C SER A 49 -9.26 11.71 -19.35
N CYS A 50 -8.26 10.88 -19.67
CA CYS A 50 -7.53 10.94 -20.94
C CYS A 50 -8.42 10.46 -22.10
N MET A 51 -9.13 9.34 -21.93
CA MET A 51 -10.03 8.78 -22.96
C MET A 51 -11.19 9.73 -23.29
N LEU A 52 -11.69 10.47 -22.30
CA LEU A 52 -12.74 11.47 -22.48
C LEU A 52 -12.21 12.83 -23.00
N GLY A 53 -10.92 12.93 -23.32
CA GLY A 53 -10.30 14.18 -23.80
C GLY A 53 -10.25 15.31 -22.75
N ARG A 54 -10.60 15.04 -21.50
CA ARG A 54 -10.64 16.03 -20.41
C ARG A 54 -9.25 16.38 -19.88
N THR A 55 -8.24 15.56 -20.15
CA THR A 55 -6.88 15.76 -19.64
C THR A 55 -5.85 15.23 -20.63
N LYS A 56 -4.73 15.96 -20.81
CA LYS A 56 -3.61 15.49 -21.62
C LYS A 56 -2.95 14.28 -20.95
N PHE A 57 -2.53 13.30 -21.74
CA PHE A 57 -1.88 12.07 -21.26
C PHE A 57 -0.79 12.33 -20.20
N ARG A 58 0.12 13.29 -20.46
CA ARG A 58 1.18 13.67 -19.51
C ARG A 58 0.67 14.07 -18.12
N ARG A 59 -0.47 14.76 -18.04
CA ARG A 59 -1.08 15.14 -16.75
C ARG A 59 -1.82 13.97 -16.10
N ALA A 60 -2.44 13.10 -16.90
CA ALA A 60 -3.11 11.90 -16.41
C ALA A 60 -2.15 10.96 -15.66
N LEU A 61 -0.87 10.93 -16.05
CA LEU A 61 0.17 10.15 -15.37
C LEU A 61 0.43 10.56 -13.91
N LEU A 62 -0.01 11.74 -13.49
CA LEU A 62 0.17 12.21 -12.12
C LEU A 62 -0.92 11.69 -11.16
N PHE A 63 -2.06 11.25 -11.69
CA PHE A 63 -3.23 10.85 -10.91
C PHE A 63 -2.97 9.64 -10.00
N PRO A 64 -2.21 8.60 -10.40
CA PRO A 64 -1.82 7.52 -9.48
C PRO A 64 -1.07 8.04 -8.25
N GLY A 65 -0.20 9.04 -8.41
CA GLY A 65 0.55 9.65 -7.30
C GLY A 65 -0.37 10.34 -6.29
N HIS A 66 -1.30 11.15 -6.78
CA HIS A 66 -2.32 11.80 -5.93
C HIS A 66 -3.25 10.79 -5.27
N GLY A 67 -3.72 9.79 -6.04
CA GLY A 67 -4.57 8.72 -5.52
C GLY A 67 -3.89 7.95 -4.40
N MET A 68 -2.61 7.61 -4.55
CA MET A 68 -1.79 6.96 -3.53
C MET A 68 -1.73 7.79 -2.23
N GLN A 69 -1.45 9.09 -2.33
CA GLN A 69 -1.37 10.00 -1.18
C GLN A 69 -2.70 10.14 -0.45
N ILE A 70 -3.79 10.29 -1.20
CA ILE A 70 -5.14 10.37 -0.64
C ILE A 70 -5.50 9.03 0.03
N GLY A 71 -5.23 7.91 -0.64
CA GLY A 71 -5.51 6.58 -0.11
C GLY A 71 -4.74 6.27 1.18
N ALA A 72 -3.46 6.64 1.25
CA ALA A 72 -2.67 6.52 2.47
C ALA A 72 -3.25 7.38 3.61
N THR A 73 -3.54 8.65 3.31
CA THR A 73 -4.09 9.60 4.29
C THR A 73 -5.42 9.14 4.83
N VAL A 74 -6.36 8.74 3.96
CA VAL A 74 -7.69 8.23 4.36
C VAL A 74 -7.54 6.96 5.19
N ALA A 75 -6.65 6.03 4.81
CA ALA A 75 -6.45 4.79 5.56
C ALA A 75 -5.91 5.07 6.98
N ILE A 76 -4.90 5.93 7.12
CA ILE A 76 -4.34 6.31 8.41
C ILE A 76 -5.35 7.11 9.24
N ALA A 77 -6.01 8.10 8.64
CA ALA A 77 -7.04 8.90 9.31
C ALA A 77 -8.20 8.02 9.80
N THR A 78 -8.56 6.98 9.05
CA THR A 78 -9.60 6.01 9.47
C THR A 78 -9.14 5.26 10.72
N VAL A 79 -7.91 4.72 10.73
CA VAL A 79 -7.36 4.00 11.89
C VAL A 79 -7.29 4.91 13.12
N LEU A 80 -6.77 6.13 12.95
CA LEU A 80 -6.67 7.10 14.03
C LEU A 80 -8.05 7.55 14.52
N GLY A 81 -8.99 7.81 13.61
CA GLY A 81 -10.36 8.19 13.95
C GLY A 81 -11.06 7.11 14.78
N PHE A 82 -10.95 5.84 14.37
CA PHE A 82 -11.48 4.73 15.16
C PHE A 82 -10.80 4.59 16.53
N SER A 83 -9.50 4.88 16.63
CA SER A 83 -8.78 4.83 17.91
C SER A 83 -9.19 5.93 18.90
N ILE A 84 -9.70 7.05 18.39
CA ILE A 84 -10.14 8.20 19.21
C ILE A 84 -11.61 8.07 19.60
N ILE A 85 -12.47 7.58 18.69
CA ILE A 85 -13.93 7.56 18.89
C ILE A 85 -14.39 6.40 19.77
N LYS A 86 -13.71 5.24 19.72
CA LYS A 86 -14.06 4.11 20.59
C LYS A 86 -13.47 4.30 21.99
N GLU A 87 -14.33 4.53 22.97
CA GLU A 87 -13.97 4.62 24.40
C GLU A 87 -13.31 3.32 24.88
N ASP A 88 -13.81 2.16 24.44
CA ASP A 88 -13.20 0.83 24.66
C ASP A 88 -12.52 0.34 23.37
N PHE A 89 -11.31 0.81 23.13
CA PHE A 89 -10.51 0.34 22.02
C PHE A 89 -9.85 -1.00 22.38
N ASP A 90 -10.18 -2.04 21.62
CA ASP A 90 -9.75 -3.43 21.81
C ASP A 90 -8.26 -3.62 21.46
N GLU A 91 -7.38 -3.34 22.42
CA GLU A 91 -5.92 -3.49 22.29
C GLU A 91 -5.53 -4.95 22.02
N GLU A 92 -6.18 -5.89 22.69
CA GLU A 92 -5.98 -7.32 22.47
C GLU A 92 -6.36 -7.71 21.04
N GLY A 93 -7.46 -7.17 20.51
CA GLY A 93 -7.85 -7.34 19.12
C GLY A 93 -6.84 -6.79 18.11
N VAL A 94 -6.15 -5.69 18.43
CA VAL A 94 -5.03 -5.18 17.61
C VAL A 94 -3.84 -6.13 17.65
N LYS A 95 -3.45 -6.61 18.84
CA LYS A 95 -2.35 -7.58 19.01
C LYS A 95 -2.66 -8.89 18.30
N ASP A 96 -3.87 -9.44 18.48
CA ASP A 96 -4.34 -10.65 17.79
C ASP A 96 -4.38 -10.45 16.27
N ARG A 97 -4.85 -9.31 15.78
CA ARG A 97 -4.87 -9.04 14.33
C ARG A 97 -3.45 -8.90 13.77
N ALA A 98 -2.55 -8.22 14.46
CA ALA A 98 -1.14 -8.10 14.05
C ALA A 98 -0.45 -9.47 14.07
N PHE A 99 -0.71 -10.29 15.08
CA PHE A 99 -0.27 -11.67 15.17
C PHE A 99 -0.80 -12.50 13.99
N ARG A 100 -2.10 -12.53 13.73
CA ARG A 100 -2.66 -13.26 12.58
C ARG A 100 -2.11 -12.78 11.24
N LEU A 101 -1.78 -11.48 11.11
CA LEU A 101 -1.14 -10.93 9.92
C LEU A 101 0.30 -11.43 9.77
N SER A 102 1.07 -11.57 10.86
CA SER A 102 2.45 -12.07 10.79
C SER A 102 2.53 -13.50 10.20
N TYR A 103 1.48 -14.31 10.40
CA TYR A 103 1.37 -15.65 9.81
C TYR A 103 0.79 -15.69 8.39
N LYS A 104 0.20 -14.60 7.89
CA LYS A 104 -0.33 -14.54 6.51
C LYS A 104 0.78 -14.27 5.51
N HIS A 105 1.51 -15.32 5.15
CA HIS A 105 2.68 -15.24 4.29
C HIS A 105 2.45 -14.49 2.97
N LYS A 106 1.32 -14.75 2.29
CA LYS A 106 0.94 -14.05 1.05
C LYS A 106 0.79 -12.54 1.24
N GLN A 107 0.27 -12.09 2.37
CA GLN A 107 0.08 -10.67 2.66
C GLN A 107 1.42 -9.99 2.97
N ASN A 108 2.28 -10.65 3.75
CA ASN A 108 3.62 -10.14 4.07
C ASN A 108 4.53 -10.05 2.83
N ILE A 109 4.41 -11.00 1.90
CA ILE A 109 5.11 -10.92 0.60
C ILE A 109 4.66 -9.70 -0.17
N LEU A 110 3.34 -9.46 -0.27
CA LEU A 110 2.82 -8.30 -0.98
C LEU A 110 3.30 -7.00 -0.33
N ASP A 111 3.24 -6.88 0.99
CA ASP A 111 3.69 -5.69 1.71
C ASP A 111 5.20 -5.43 1.51
N ARG A 112 6.02 -6.49 1.52
CA ARG A 112 7.44 -6.40 1.19
C ARG A 112 7.68 -5.95 -0.25
N ARG A 113 6.91 -6.49 -1.21
CA ARG A 113 6.95 -6.07 -2.61
C ARG A 113 6.50 -4.63 -2.79
N THR A 114 5.49 -4.19 -2.03
CA THR A 114 5.05 -2.78 -1.99
C THR A 114 6.17 -1.87 -1.51
N MET A 115 6.93 -2.26 -0.47
CA MET A 115 8.12 -1.50 -0.05
C MET A 115 9.20 -1.43 -1.14
N ILE A 116 9.48 -2.54 -1.81
CA ILE A 116 10.43 -2.58 -2.93
C ILE A 116 9.92 -1.70 -4.09
N GLY A 117 8.63 -1.76 -4.40
CA GLY A 117 7.97 -0.94 -5.42
C GLY A 117 8.00 0.55 -5.09
N LEU A 118 7.79 0.92 -3.81
CA LEU A 118 7.95 2.28 -3.32
C LEU A 118 9.37 2.79 -3.57
N GLY A 119 10.38 2.07 -3.10
CA GLY A 119 11.78 2.47 -3.22
C GLY A 119 12.26 2.52 -4.68
N GLY A 120 12.00 1.47 -5.45
CA GLY A 120 12.35 1.40 -6.87
C GLY A 120 11.60 2.46 -7.69
N GLY A 121 10.31 2.65 -7.44
CA GLY A 121 9.50 3.67 -8.07
C GLY A 121 9.98 5.09 -7.76
N ALA A 122 10.34 5.38 -6.51
CA ALA A 122 10.91 6.66 -6.11
C ALA A 122 12.21 6.95 -6.88
N ALA A 123 13.11 5.96 -6.96
CA ALA A 123 14.37 6.08 -7.70
C ALA A 123 14.12 6.35 -9.19
N LEU A 124 13.16 5.66 -9.81
CA LEU A 124 12.76 5.93 -11.20
C LEU A 124 12.16 7.33 -11.38
N GLY A 125 11.39 7.82 -10.41
CA GLY A 125 10.82 9.18 -10.44
C GLY A 125 11.87 10.30 -10.40
N LEU A 126 13.05 10.02 -9.84
CA LEU A 126 14.20 10.93 -9.85
C LEU A 126 14.93 10.96 -11.20
N LEU A 127 14.74 9.95 -12.06
CA LEU A 127 15.43 9.90 -13.34
C LEU A 127 14.95 11.04 -14.27
N PRO A 128 15.87 11.75 -14.95
CA PRO A 128 15.57 12.89 -15.82
C PRO A 128 14.75 12.50 -17.05
N PHE A 129 14.74 11.21 -17.44
CA PHE A 129 13.96 10.69 -18.56
C PHE A 129 12.44 10.79 -18.38
N PHE A 130 11.93 10.86 -17.14
CA PHE A 130 10.54 11.19 -16.86
C PHE A 130 10.29 12.71 -16.94
N ALA A 131 10.76 13.31 -18.05
CA ALA A 131 10.84 14.73 -18.40
C ALA A 131 9.50 15.48 -18.32
N LEU A 132 9.07 15.67 -17.08
CA LEU A 132 8.10 16.65 -16.65
C LEU A 132 8.90 17.81 -16.07
N ASP A 133 9.64 18.53 -16.92
CA ASP A 133 10.61 19.57 -16.52
C ASP A 133 9.98 20.72 -15.70
N LYS A 134 8.64 20.78 -15.66
CA LYS A 134 7.86 21.77 -14.91
C LYS A 134 7.12 21.19 -13.69
N VAL A 135 7.34 19.91 -13.36
CA VAL A 135 6.67 19.26 -12.23
C VAL A 135 7.63 19.16 -11.04
N PRO A 136 7.19 19.55 -9.83
CA PRO A 136 8.01 19.49 -8.63
C PRO A 136 8.56 18.07 -8.38
N ILE A 137 9.79 17.99 -7.87
CA ILE A 137 10.46 16.69 -7.63
C ILE A 137 9.66 15.77 -6.71
N ILE A 138 8.99 16.33 -5.69
CA ILE A 138 8.11 15.58 -4.79
C ILE A 138 6.96 14.90 -5.54
N VAL A 139 6.37 15.59 -6.51
CA VAL A 139 5.29 15.04 -7.32
C VAL A 139 5.83 13.95 -8.25
N ARG A 140 7.01 14.14 -8.85
CA ARG A 140 7.67 13.12 -9.69
C ARG A 140 8.02 11.86 -8.90
N VAL A 141 8.60 12.01 -7.72
CA VAL A 141 8.93 10.91 -6.81
C VAL A 141 7.66 10.19 -6.37
N GLY A 142 6.63 10.93 -5.94
CA GLY A 142 5.34 10.35 -5.54
C GLY A 142 4.64 9.59 -6.67
N THR A 143 4.69 10.12 -7.89
CA THR A 143 4.20 9.44 -9.09
C THR A 143 5.01 8.17 -9.36
N GLY A 144 6.34 8.24 -9.34
CA GLY A 144 7.21 7.06 -9.51
C GLY A 144 6.92 5.96 -8.49
N MET A 145 6.81 6.33 -7.20
CA MET A 145 6.40 5.46 -6.11
C MET A 145 5.07 4.76 -6.39
N SER A 146 4.05 5.50 -6.81
CA SER A 146 2.73 4.94 -7.11
C SER A 146 2.77 3.92 -8.25
N TYR A 147 3.53 4.17 -9.31
CA TYR A 147 3.72 3.22 -10.40
C TYR A 147 4.50 1.98 -9.97
N GLY A 148 5.54 2.14 -9.14
CA GLY A 148 6.29 1.02 -8.60
C GLY A 148 5.44 0.11 -7.70
N ILE A 149 4.57 0.69 -6.86
CA ILE A 149 3.59 -0.06 -6.07
C ILE A 149 2.61 -0.81 -6.97
N LEU A 150 2.05 -0.15 -7.99
CA LEU A 150 1.11 -0.79 -8.90
C LEU A 150 1.77 -1.94 -9.67
N ALA A 151 2.96 -1.72 -10.22
CA ALA A 151 3.69 -2.75 -10.96
C ALA A 151 3.97 -3.99 -10.10
N THR A 152 4.48 -3.80 -8.89
CA THR A 152 4.77 -4.91 -7.97
C THR A 152 3.52 -5.63 -7.47
N SER A 153 2.43 -4.88 -7.23
CA SER A 153 1.14 -5.45 -6.82
C SER A 153 0.49 -6.26 -7.94
N LEU A 154 0.53 -5.76 -9.18
CA LEU A 154 0.04 -6.46 -10.37
C LEU A 154 0.86 -7.72 -10.66
N ALA A 155 2.19 -7.65 -10.55
CA ALA A 155 3.07 -8.81 -10.70
C ALA A 155 2.73 -9.91 -9.67
N PHE A 156 2.55 -9.52 -8.39
CA PHE A 156 2.11 -10.46 -7.35
C PHE A 156 0.75 -11.10 -7.67
N LEU A 157 -0.23 -10.31 -8.14
CA LEU A 157 -1.55 -10.83 -8.51
C LEU A 157 -1.45 -11.81 -9.70
N ALA A 158 -0.65 -11.49 -10.72
CA ALA A 158 -0.43 -12.36 -11.86
C ALA A 158 0.19 -13.70 -11.44
N GLU A 159 1.24 -13.67 -10.62
CA GLU A 159 1.86 -14.89 -10.05
C GLU A 159 0.87 -15.72 -9.23
N SER A 160 0.04 -15.06 -8.41
CA SER A 160 -0.94 -15.76 -7.58
C SER A 160 -2.01 -16.49 -8.41
N LYS A 161 -2.40 -15.93 -9.56
CA LYS A 161 -3.36 -16.56 -10.48
C LYS A 161 -2.77 -17.75 -11.23
N LEU A 162 -1.48 -17.67 -11.59
CA LEU A 162 -0.77 -18.78 -12.23
C LEU A 162 -0.66 -20.00 -11.30
N GLN A 163 -0.47 -19.78 -9.99
CA GLN A 163 -0.41 -20.88 -9.02
C GLN A 163 -1.77 -21.54 -8.75
N THR A 164 -2.89 -20.82 -8.91
CA THR A 164 -4.23 -21.37 -8.69
C THR A 164 -4.85 -22.06 -9.89
N ASN A 165 -4.26 -21.90 -11.08
CA ASN A 165 -4.58 -22.68 -12.26
C ASN A 165 -3.43 -23.66 -12.54
N PRO A 166 -3.25 -24.73 -11.76
CA PRO A 166 -2.46 -25.84 -12.26
C PRO A 166 -3.15 -26.28 -13.53
N VAL A 167 -2.40 -26.18 -14.62
CA VAL A 167 -2.83 -26.55 -15.96
C VAL A 167 -3.57 -27.88 -15.85
N LYS A 168 -4.87 -27.89 -16.16
CA LYS A 168 -5.60 -29.13 -16.44
C LYS A 168 -5.10 -29.65 -17.79
N GLU A 169 -3.82 -29.99 -17.87
CA GLU A 169 -3.23 -30.66 -19.01
C GLU A 169 -2.98 -32.12 -18.64
N SER A 170 -3.41 -32.96 -19.57
CA SER A 170 -3.19 -34.40 -19.69
C SER A 170 -3.73 -35.28 -18.56
N ASN A 171 -5.02 -35.56 -18.63
CA ASN A 171 -5.46 -36.96 -18.70
C ASN A 171 -6.36 -37.04 -19.95
N GLU A 172 -5.70 -37.20 -21.10
CA GLU A 172 -6.24 -38.02 -22.18
C GLU A 172 -6.24 -39.49 -21.74
#